data_AF-A0A374AH89-F1
#
_entry.id   AF-A0A374AH89-F1
#
_cell.length_a   1.000
_cell.length_b   1.000
_cell.length_c   1.000
_cell.angle_alpha   90.00
_cell.angle_beta   90.00
_cell.angle_gamma   90.00
#
_symmetry.space_group_name_H-M   'P 1'
#
loop_
_entity.id
_entity.type
_entity.pdbx_description
1 polymer ?
#
loop_
_entity_poly.entity_id
_entity_poly.type
_entity_poly.pdbx_seq_one_letter_code
_entity_poly.pdbx_strand_id
1 'polypeptide(L)'
;MSRTEKKSFFDLYAEQKKKPTPAQNFIAEIAALTHRSENTVKMWLCGRQVPDELTQSIIARRYNLNINGLFPKSEVQSNEI
;
A
#
# COMPACT_ATOMS: atom_id res chain seq x y z
N MET A 1 -0.24 19.51 39.36
CA MET A 1 1.14 19.50 38.82
C MET A 1 1.22 18.36 37.83
N SER A 2 1.47 18.64 36.55
CA SER A 2 1.64 17.60 35.52
C SER A 2 2.91 16.81 35.82
N ARG A 3 2.81 15.48 35.98
CA ARG A 3 3.98 14.61 36.03
C ARG A 3 4.64 14.63 34.66
N THR A 4 5.75 15.34 34.52
CA THR A 4 6.60 15.21 33.34
C THR A 4 7.19 13.80 33.34
N GLU A 5 6.77 12.94 32.41
CA GLU A 5 7.36 11.61 32.24
C GLU A 5 8.86 11.76 31.91
N LYS A 6 9.71 11.05 32.64
CA LYS A 6 11.15 10.97 32.31
C LYS A 6 11.31 9.98 31.15
N LYS A 7 11.33 10.47 29.91
CA LYS A 7 11.76 9.72 28.73
C LYS A 7 13.10 10.24 28.24
N SER A 8 14.03 9.34 27.96
CA SER A 8 15.26 9.68 27.27
C SER A 8 15.00 9.92 25.78
N PHE A 9 15.93 10.58 25.11
CA PHE A 9 15.87 10.71 23.65
C PHE A 9 15.89 9.33 22.94
N PHE A 10 16.53 8.33 23.54
CA PHE A 10 16.50 6.96 23.04
C PHE A 10 15.10 6.33 23.14
N ASP A 11 14.38 6.59 24.24
CA ASP A 11 13.01 6.09 24.42
C ASP A 11 12.07 6.65 23.35
N LEU A 12 12.22 7.93 23.00
CA LEU A 12 11.45 8.56 21.91
C LEU A 12 11.71 7.88 20.56
N TYR A 13 12.96 7.54 20.26
CA TYR A 13 13.31 6.81 19.04
C TYR A 13 12.77 5.37 19.05
N ALA A 14 12.88 4.67 20.17
CA ALA A 14 12.34 3.32 20.32
C ALA A 14 10.82 3.28 20.15
N GLU A 15 10.09 4.29 20.66
CA GLU A 15 8.65 4.45 20.40
C GLU A 15 8.35 4.66 18.92
N GLN A 16 9.14 5.47 18.23
CA GLN A 16 8.97 5.69 16.80
C GLN A 16 9.22 4.41 15.99
N LYS A 17 10.20 3.58 16.37
CA LYS A 17 10.47 2.29 15.70
C LYS A 17 9.35 1.27 15.84
N LYS A 18 8.50 1.38 16.87
CA LYS A 18 7.34 0.49 17.06
C LYS A 18 6.18 0.83 16.13
N LYS A 19 6.16 2.04 15.57
CA LYS A 19 5.10 2.46 14.66
C LYS A 19 5.29 1.80 13.29
N PRO A 20 4.20 1.44 12.60
CA PRO A 20 4.29 1.01 11.22
C PRO A 20 4.92 2.10 10.35
N THR A 21 5.78 1.69 9.42
CA THR A 21 6.36 2.58 8.42
C THR A 21 5.25 3.12 7.49
N PRO A 22 5.47 4.24 6.80
CA PRO A 22 4.51 4.72 5.79
C PRO A 22 4.14 3.68 4.75
N ALA A 23 5.10 2.85 4.32
CA ALA A 23 4.84 1.74 3.40
C ALA A 23 3.96 0.64 4.02
N GLN A 24 4.17 0.31 5.30
CA GLN A 24 3.30 -0.64 6.02
C GLN A 24 1.88 -0.10 6.17
N ASN A 25 1.73 1.19 6.48
CA ASN A 25 0.41 1.83 6.55
C ASN A 25 -0.32 1.79 5.21
N PHE A 26 0.39 2.07 4.11
CA PHE A 26 -0.17 1.99 2.76
C PHE A 26 -0.66 0.57 2.45
N ILE A 27 0.17 -0.45 2.71
CA ILE A 27 -0.21 -1.86 2.48
C ILE A 27 -1.43 -2.24 3.31
N ALA A 28 -1.46 -1.87 4.59
CA ALA A 28 -2.59 -2.15 5.47
C ALA A 28 -3.88 -1.44 5.02
N GLU A 29 -3.78 -0.18 4.58
CA GLU A 29 -4.92 0.57 4.05
C GLU A 29 -5.52 -0.10 2.80
N ILE A 30 -4.68 -0.47 1.83
CA ILE A 30 -5.15 -1.12 0.60
C ILE A 30 -5.71 -2.51 0.88
N ALA A 31 -5.09 -3.27 1.80
CA ALA A 31 -5.58 -4.58 2.22
C ALA A 31 -6.99 -4.46 2.82
N ALA A 32 -7.20 -3.51 3.74
CA ALA A 32 -8.50 -3.24 4.34
C ALA A 32 -9.54 -2.76 3.32
N LEU A 33 -9.15 -1.84 2.42
CA LEU A 33 -10.01 -1.28 1.37
C LEU A 33 -10.51 -2.34 0.39
N THR A 34 -9.66 -3.30 0.04
CA THR A 34 -9.94 -4.31 -0.99
C THR A 34 -10.38 -5.66 -0.41
N HIS A 35 -10.45 -5.77 0.91
CA HIS A 35 -10.68 -7.03 1.62
C HIS A 35 -9.73 -8.16 1.18
N ARG A 36 -8.47 -7.80 0.90
CA ARG A 36 -7.39 -8.74 0.55
C ARG A 36 -6.37 -8.79 1.68
N SER A 37 -5.53 -9.83 1.67
CA SER A 37 -4.43 -9.92 2.63
C SER A 37 -3.34 -8.91 2.29
N GLU A 38 -2.59 -8.43 3.30
CA GLU A 38 -1.40 -7.61 3.06
C GLU A 38 -0.37 -8.32 2.16
N ASN A 39 -0.29 -9.65 2.23
CA ASN A 39 0.59 -10.43 1.38
C ASN A 39 0.19 -10.33 -0.09
N THR A 40 -1.12 -10.38 -0.38
CA THR A 40 -1.66 -10.17 -1.73
C THR A 40 -1.29 -8.78 -2.26
N VAL A 41 -1.42 -7.73 -1.43
CA VAL A 41 -1.02 -6.37 -1.81
C VAL A 41 0.48 -6.29 -2.11
N LYS A 42 1.33 -6.94 -1.30
CA LYS A 42 2.78 -7.04 -1.57
C LYS A 42 3.07 -7.75 -2.90
N MET A 43 2.30 -8.78 -3.25
CA MET A 43 2.43 -9.49 -4.55
C MET A 43 2.08 -8.59 -5.74
N TRP A 44 1.13 -7.67 -5.59
CA TRP A 44 0.85 -6.64 -6.60
C TRP A 44 2.00 -5.64 -6.73
N LEU A 45 2.51 -5.15 -5.60
CA LEU A 45 3.61 -4.18 -5.59
C LEU A 45 4.92 -4.72 -6.18
N CYS A 46 5.17 -6.03 -6.07
CA CYS A 46 6.33 -6.68 -6.69
C CYS A 46 6.05 -7.23 -8.10
N GLY A 47 4.87 -6.95 -8.67
CA GLY A 47 4.51 -7.33 -10.04
C GLY A 47 4.28 -8.82 -10.27
N ARG A 48 4.23 -9.64 -9.21
CA ARG A 48 3.97 -11.09 -9.33
C ARG A 48 2.51 -11.42 -9.60
N GLN A 49 1.61 -10.53 -9.19
CA GLN A 49 0.18 -10.66 -9.40
C GLN A 49 -0.40 -9.33 -9.83
N VAL A 50 -1.53 -9.36 -10.53
CA VAL A 50 -2.29 -8.17 -10.89
C VAL A 50 -3.65 -8.25 -10.18
N PRO A 51 -4.13 -7.18 -9.51
CA PRO A 51 -5.47 -7.17 -8.93
C PRO A 51 -6.54 -7.38 -10.01
N ASP A 52 -7.65 -8.05 -9.65
CA ASP A 52 -8.80 -8.19 -10.54
C ASP A 52 -9.46 -6.83 -10.87
N GLU A 53 -10.27 -6.77 -11.93
CA GLU A 53 -10.86 -5.51 -12.42
C GLU A 53 -11.69 -4.77 -11.36
N LEU A 54 -12.44 -5.50 -10.54
CA LEU A 54 -13.22 -4.90 -9.45
C LEU A 54 -12.28 -4.25 -8.43
N THR A 55 -11.22 -4.95 -8.02
CA THR A 55 -10.21 -4.45 -7.09
C THR A 55 -9.50 -3.22 -7.66
N GLN A 56 -9.13 -3.23 -8.95
CA GLN A 56 -8.55 -2.08 -9.63
C GLN A 56 -9.49 -0.87 -9.58
N SER A 57 -10.79 -1.07 -9.83
CA SER A 57 -11.79 0.00 -9.80
C SER A 57 -11.95 0.62 -8.40
N ILE A 58 -11.89 -0.20 -7.35
CA ILE A 58 -11.95 0.26 -5.95
C ILE A 58 -10.74 1.14 -5.62
N ILE A 59 -9.54 0.70 -5.97
CA ILE A 59 -8.30 1.46 -5.72
C ILE A 59 -8.30 2.75 -6.54
N ALA A 60 -8.67 2.68 -7.83
CA ALA A 60 -8.77 3.85 -8.70
C ALA A 60 -9.75 4.91 -8.14
N ARG A 61 -10.92 4.48 -7.65
CA ARG A 61 -11.89 5.37 -7.01
C ARG A 61 -11.35 6.00 -5.73
N ARG A 62 -10.62 5.24 -4.90
CA ARG A 62 -10.02 5.75 -3.64
C ARG A 62 -9.04 6.89 -3.87
N TYR A 63 -8.29 6.85 -4.98
CA TYR A 63 -7.28 7.86 -5.33
C TYR A 63 -7.74 8.86 -6.39
N ASN A 64 -8.97 8.72 -6.91
CA ASN A 64 -9.49 9.53 -8.00
C ASN A 64 -8.58 9.50 -9.25
N LEU A 65 -8.12 8.31 -9.62
CA LEU A 65 -7.23 8.07 -10.75
C LEU A 65 -7.90 7.17 -11.81
N ASN A 66 -7.39 7.22 -13.03
CA ASN A 66 -7.83 6.32 -14.10
C ASN A 66 -7.23 4.93 -13.91
N ILE A 67 -8.04 3.87 -14.11
CA ILE A 67 -7.62 2.47 -13.98
C ILE A 67 -6.41 2.16 -14.89
N ASN A 68 -6.46 2.56 -16.16
CA ASN A 68 -5.38 2.27 -17.13
C ASN A 68 -4.08 3.01 -16.79
N GLY A 69 -4.16 4.16 -16.12
CA GLY A 69 -2.99 4.88 -15.63
C GLY A 69 -2.38 4.25 -14.37
N LEU A 70 -3.23 3.69 -13.51
CA LEU A 70 -2.81 3.06 -12.25
C LEU A 70 -2.34 1.61 -12.43
N PHE A 71 -2.92 0.90 -13.39
CA PHE A 71 -2.61 -0.48 -13.77
C PHE A 71 -2.42 -0.55 -15.28
N PRO A 72 -1.27 -0.08 -15.81
CA PRO A 72 -1.02 -0.13 -17.24
C PRO A 72 -1.01 -1.57 -17.70
N LYS A 73 -1.85 -1.89 -18.69
CA LYS A 73 -1.71 -3.15 -19.43
C LYS A 73 -0.37 -3.05 -20.15
N SER A 74 0.53 -4.00 -19.90
CA SER A 74 1.74 -4.12 -20.70
C SER A 74 1.31 -4.09 -22.16
N GLU A 75 1.83 -3.15 -22.93
CA GLU A 75 1.74 -3.20 -24.39
C GLU A 75 2.35 -4.54 -24.79
N VAL A 76 1.50 -5.55 -24.96
CA VAL A 76 1.86 -6.73 -25.72
C VAL A 76 2.16 -6.15 -27.09
N GLN A 77 3.44 -6.08 -27.43
CA GLN A 77 3.89 -5.76 -28.77
C GLN A 77 3.08 -6.66 -29.70
N SER A 78 2.10 -6.05 -30.39
CA SER A 78 1.48 -6.59 -31.58
C SER A 78 2.55 -6.64 -32.66
N ASN A 79 3.52 -7.55 -32.51
CA ASN A 79 4.34 -7.97 -33.62
C ASN A 79 3.45 -8.91 -34.44
N GLU A 80 2.78 -8.30 -35.41
CA GLU A 80 2.26 -8.98 -36.59
C GLU A 80 3.34 -9.95 -37.11
N ILE A 81 2.99 -11.23 -37.20
CA ILE A 81 3.56 -12.18 -38.17
C ILE A 81 2.37 -12.84 -38.86
#